data_AF-A0A9D8SET4-F1
#
_entry.id   AF-A0A9D8SET4-F1
#
_cell.length_a   1.000
_cell.length_b   1.000
_cell.length_c   1.000
_cell.angle_alpha   90.00
_cell.angle_beta   90.00
_cell.angle_gamma   90.00
#
_symmetry.space_group_name_H-M   'P 1'
#
loop_
_entity.id
_entity.type
_entity.pdbx_description
1 polymer ?
#
loop_
_entity_poly.entity_id
_entity_poly.type
_entity_poly.pdbx_seq_one_letter_code
_entity_poly.pdbx_strand_id
1 'polypeptide(L)'
;MKIFYGAVAMTLIALMFAGCCACRKGKNNLPLKGTEWHLMRMMGRDLAIDGEQFVFTFSEDGQFGGTGACNRMFGEYKSDAKGALTFGPIASTRRMCPDANLETEFSAVLSRATHYEIDGNILMIFSNGEMQAILMAK
;
A
#
# COMPACT_ATOMS: atom_id res chain seq x y z
N MET A 1 -76.42 10.57 10.96
CA MET A 1 -76.78 9.14 10.73
C MET A 1 -75.48 8.39 10.47
N LYS A 2 -75.17 7.23 11.08
CA LYS A 2 -75.73 5.88 10.81
C LYS A 2 -75.65 5.55 9.30
N ILE A 3 -74.94 4.53 8.81
CA ILE A 3 -74.05 3.49 9.41
C ILE A 3 -72.85 3.26 8.43
N PHE A 4 -71.94 2.26 8.46
CA PHE A 4 -71.84 0.93 9.10
C PHE A 4 -70.36 0.56 9.43
N TYR A 5 -69.97 -0.73 9.39
CA TYR A 5 -68.59 -1.23 9.63
C TYR A 5 -67.98 -1.90 8.39
N GLY A 6 -66.65 -2.03 8.34
CA GLY A 6 -65.91 -2.74 7.28
C GLY A 6 -64.46 -3.04 7.65
N ALA A 7 -64.24 -3.90 8.66
CA ALA A 7 -62.89 -4.25 9.11
C ALA A 7 -62.22 -5.29 8.18
N VAL A 8 -61.21 -4.88 7.42
CA VAL A 8 -60.32 -5.79 6.68
C VAL A 8 -58.96 -5.81 7.36
N ALA A 9 -58.79 -6.74 8.30
CA ALA A 9 -57.49 -7.07 8.85
C ALA A 9 -56.76 -8.00 7.87
N MET A 10 -55.63 -7.58 7.30
CA MET A 10 -54.78 -8.48 6.52
C MET A 10 -53.29 -8.12 6.65
N THR A 11 -52.53 -9.11 7.13
CA THR A 11 -51.06 -9.27 7.03
C THR A 11 -50.17 -8.08 7.40
N LEU A 12 -49.62 -8.13 8.62
CA LEU A 12 -48.32 -7.54 8.94
C LEU A 12 -47.23 -8.12 8.03
N ILE A 13 -46.75 -7.36 7.05
CA ILE A 13 -45.50 -7.68 6.36
C ILE A 13 -44.34 -7.20 7.23
N ALA A 14 -43.81 -8.10 8.04
CA ALA A 14 -42.62 -7.84 8.86
C ALA A 14 -41.38 -7.74 7.96
N LEU A 15 -41.04 -6.53 7.53
CA LEU A 15 -39.80 -6.23 6.79
C LEU A 15 -38.58 -6.42 7.69
N MET A 16 -38.12 -7.67 7.79
CA MET A 16 -36.79 -8.00 8.31
C MET A 16 -35.71 -7.48 7.35
N PHE A 17 -35.34 -6.20 7.46
CA PHE A 17 -34.07 -5.69 6.95
C PHE A 17 -32.90 -6.17 7.83
N ALA A 18 -32.80 -7.49 7.98
CA ALA A 18 -31.68 -8.15 8.62
C ALA A 18 -30.52 -8.26 7.62
N GLY A 19 -29.43 -7.55 7.90
CA GLY A 19 -28.16 -7.74 7.20
C GLY A 19 -27.87 -6.76 6.06
N CYS A 20 -27.37 -5.58 6.43
CA CYS A 20 -26.21 -5.04 5.72
C CYS A 20 -25.17 -4.42 6.68
N CYS A 21 -24.97 -5.06 7.84
CA CYS A 21 -23.65 -5.05 8.48
C CYS A 21 -22.68 -5.75 7.52
N ALA A 22 -22.13 -4.97 6.58
CA ALA A 22 -21.02 -5.40 5.74
C ALA A 22 -19.83 -5.65 6.66
N CYS A 23 -19.72 -6.89 7.16
CA CYS A 23 -18.55 -7.36 7.89
C CYS A 23 -17.39 -7.23 6.91
N ARG A 24 -16.60 -6.15 7.09
CA ARG A 24 -15.45 -5.80 6.24
C ARG A 24 -14.35 -6.79 6.56
N LYS A 25 -14.54 -8.03 6.06
CA LYS A 25 -13.70 -9.21 6.27
C LYS A 25 -12.26 -8.77 6.11
N GLY A 26 -11.51 -8.77 7.22
CA GLY A 26 -10.18 -8.19 7.27
C GLY A 26 -9.36 -8.76 6.12
N LYS A 27 -8.88 -7.88 5.23
CA LYS A 27 -7.86 -8.29 4.28
C LYS A 27 -6.64 -8.64 5.12
N ASN A 28 -6.10 -9.84 4.93
CA ASN A 28 -4.86 -10.27 5.57
C ASN A 28 -3.69 -9.54 4.90
N ASN A 29 -3.59 -8.25 5.19
CA ASN A 29 -2.49 -7.40 4.76
C ASN A 29 -1.22 -7.88 5.46
N LEU A 30 -0.14 -8.05 4.70
CA LEU A 30 1.18 -8.26 5.26
C LEU A 30 1.63 -6.98 6.01
N PRO A 31 2.44 -7.12 7.07
CA PRO A 31 3.02 -5.96 7.73
C PRO A 31 3.98 -5.24 6.78
N LEU A 32 4.06 -3.90 6.84
CA LEU A 32 5.11 -3.14 6.13
C LEU A 32 6.50 -3.64 6.55
N LYS A 33 6.66 -3.87 7.85
CA LYS A 33 7.89 -4.29 8.52
C LYS A 33 8.11 -5.80 8.42
N GLY A 34 9.37 -6.23 8.29
CA GLY A 34 9.74 -7.65 8.20
C GLY A 34 9.33 -8.36 6.90
N THR A 35 8.48 -7.75 6.08
CA THR A 35 8.12 -8.22 4.73
C THR A 35 9.16 -7.74 3.71
N GLU A 36 9.46 -8.60 2.74
CA GLU A 36 10.28 -8.27 1.58
C GLU A 36 9.40 -7.77 0.42
N TRP A 37 9.73 -6.61 -0.14
CA TRP A 37 8.95 -5.91 -1.13
C TRP A 37 9.73 -5.74 -2.44
N HIS A 38 9.22 -6.31 -3.52
CA HIS A 38 9.79 -6.28 -4.87
C HIS A 38 9.09 -5.16 -5.67
N LEU A 39 9.82 -4.19 -6.21
CA LEU A 39 9.23 -3.11 -6.99
C LEU A 39 8.63 -3.63 -8.31
N MET A 40 7.39 -3.25 -8.62
CA MET A 40 6.72 -3.64 -9.87
C MET A 40 6.54 -2.45 -10.82
N ARG A 41 6.21 -1.28 -10.26
CA ARG A 41 5.84 -0.05 -10.99
C ARG A 41 6.30 1.18 -10.23
N MET A 42 6.79 2.19 -10.93
CA MET A 42 6.98 3.54 -10.38
C MET A 42 6.60 4.62 -11.39
N MET A 43 6.12 5.78 -10.93
CA MET A 43 5.72 6.92 -11.77
C MET A 43 4.82 6.53 -12.96
N GLY A 44 3.86 5.62 -12.72
CA GLY A 44 2.92 5.14 -13.72
C GLY A 44 3.47 4.13 -14.75
N ARG A 45 4.78 3.84 -14.76
CA ARG A 45 5.43 2.88 -15.68
C ARG A 45 5.83 1.59 -14.97
N ASP A 46 5.47 0.47 -15.58
CA ASP A 46 5.97 -0.86 -15.19
C ASP A 46 7.47 -0.96 -15.46
N LEU A 47 8.18 -1.71 -14.63
CA LEU A 47 9.62 -1.93 -14.77
C LEU A 47 9.89 -3.37 -15.21
N ALA A 48 10.73 -3.53 -16.24
CA ALA A 48 11.29 -4.82 -16.62
C ALA A 48 12.44 -5.16 -15.67
N ILE A 49 12.10 -5.70 -14.51
CA ILE A 49 13.03 -6.03 -13.42
C ILE A 49 13.55 -7.46 -13.61
N ASP A 50 14.87 -7.68 -13.48
CA ASP A 50 15.46 -9.01 -13.46
C ASP A 50 15.73 -9.50 -12.02
N GLY A 51 15.44 -10.79 -11.79
CA GLY A 51 15.78 -11.55 -10.58
C GLY A 51 15.49 -10.88 -9.23
N GLU A 52 16.55 -10.27 -8.66
CA GLU A 52 16.66 -9.73 -7.29
C GLU A 52 16.87 -8.21 -7.27
N GLN A 53 16.60 -7.51 -8.38
CA GLN A 53 16.65 -6.05 -8.46
C GLN A 53 15.43 -5.39 -7.77
N PHE A 54 15.63 -4.21 -7.18
CA PHE A 54 14.62 -3.43 -6.47
C PHE A 54 13.84 -4.19 -5.38
N VAL A 55 14.59 -4.95 -4.57
CA VAL A 55 14.08 -5.73 -3.43
C VAL A 55 14.43 -5.02 -2.13
N PHE A 56 13.42 -4.70 -1.32
CA PHE A 56 13.53 -3.85 -0.12
C PHE A 56 12.82 -4.44 1.11
N THR A 57 13.38 -4.16 2.29
CA THR A 57 12.77 -4.50 3.60
C THR A 57 12.72 -3.26 4.51
N PHE A 58 11.80 -3.29 5.47
CA PHE A 58 11.63 -2.28 6.52
C PHE A 58 11.83 -2.94 7.90
N SER A 59 12.73 -2.43 8.73
CA SER A 59 13.01 -2.96 10.07
C SER A 59 12.10 -2.37 11.15
N GLU A 60 12.05 -3.00 12.32
CA GLU A 60 11.37 -2.42 13.48
C GLU A 60 12.02 -1.11 13.94
N ASP A 61 13.34 -1.01 13.87
CA ASP A 61 14.19 0.11 14.31
C ASP A 61 14.09 1.38 13.45
N GLY A 62 13.16 1.45 12.50
CA GLY A 62 13.00 2.61 11.62
C GLY A 62 14.05 2.71 10.50
N GLN A 63 14.71 1.62 10.14
CA GLN A 63 15.62 1.55 8.99
C GLN A 63 14.96 0.83 7.81
N PHE A 64 15.15 1.33 6.60
CA PHE A 64 14.82 0.61 5.37
C PHE A 64 16.11 0.29 4.61
N GLY A 65 16.11 -0.82 3.87
CA GLY A 65 17.29 -1.24 3.11
C GLY A 65 16.98 -2.29 2.06
N GLY A 66 17.77 -2.30 0.99
CA GLY A 66 17.56 -3.20 -0.14
C GLY A 66 18.61 -3.10 -1.24
N THR A 67 18.35 -3.84 -2.31
CA THR A 67 19.10 -3.78 -3.58
C THR A 67 18.28 -2.98 -4.58
N GLY A 68 18.87 -1.97 -5.23
CA GLY A 68 18.26 -1.23 -6.34
C GLY A 68 18.42 -1.98 -7.68
N ALA A 69 18.77 -1.26 -8.75
CA ALA A 69 19.13 -1.88 -10.02
C ALA A 69 20.53 -2.54 -9.97
N CYS A 70 21.44 -1.98 -9.16
CA CYS A 70 22.85 -2.37 -9.09
C CYS A 70 23.47 -2.08 -7.71
N ASN A 71 23.08 -0.99 -7.06
CA ASN A 71 23.59 -0.56 -5.77
C ASN A 71 22.75 -1.10 -4.61
N ARG A 72 23.31 -1.06 -3.40
CA ARG A 72 22.49 -1.18 -2.18
C ARG A 72 22.03 0.21 -1.77
N MET A 73 20.74 0.35 -1.52
CA MET A 73 20.08 1.60 -1.09
C MET A 73 19.52 1.40 0.32
N PHE A 74 19.67 2.39 1.19
CA PHE A 74 19.28 2.29 2.61
C PHE A 74 19.14 3.67 3.27
N GLY A 75 18.44 3.73 4.40
CA GLY A 75 18.30 4.94 5.20
C GLY A 75 17.28 4.80 6.33
N GLU A 76 16.94 5.91 6.97
CA GLU A 76 15.84 5.97 7.94
C GLU A 76 14.48 6.08 7.24
N TYR A 77 13.44 5.52 7.85
CA TYR A 77 12.04 5.75 7.49
C TYR A 77 11.19 5.89 8.77
N LYS A 78 10.03 6.54 8.63
CA LYS A 78 9.02 6.65 9.69
C LYS A 78 7.67 6.29 9.11
N SER A 79 6.93 5.45 9.82
CA SER A 79 5.57 5.05 9.46
C SER A 79 4.64 5.03 10.66
N ASP A 80 3.35 5.22 10.46
CA ASP A 80 2.34 5.07 11.50
C ASP A 80 1.20 4.11 11.13
N ALA A 81 0.32 3.84 12.10
CA ALA A 81 -0.85 2.97 11.94
C ALA A 81 -2.03 3.63 11.16
N LYS A 82 -1.85 4.87 10.67
CA LYS A 82 -2.80 5.58 9.80
C LYS A 82 -2.35 5.59 8.34
N GLY A 83 -1.23 4.95 8.00
CA GLY A 83 -0.67 4.93 6.66
C GLY A 83 0.29 6.07 6.35
N ALA A 84 0.71 6.91 7.32
CA ALA A 84 1.79 7.84 7.05
C ALA A 84 3.09 7.07 6.74
N LEU A 85 3.86 7.53 5.75
CA LEU A 85 5.20 7.02 5.43
C LEU A 85 6.08 8.17 4.94
N THR A 86 7.22 8.38 5.59
CA THR A 86 8.24 9.35 5.17
C THR A 86 9.64 8.74 5.30
N PHE A 87 10.57 9.20 4.47
CA PHE A 87 11.95 8.75 4.45
C PHE A 87 12.92 9.86 4.89
N GLY A 88 13.98 9.47 5.57
CA GLY A 88 15.14 10.33 5.84
C GLY A 88 16.08 10.42 4.62
N PRO A 89 17.30 10.93 4.81
CA PRO A 89 18.33 10.92 3.77
C PRO A 89 18.61 9.50 3.27
N ILE A 90 18.47 9.28 1.96
CA ILE A 90 18.68 7.96 1.33
C ILE A 90 20.14 7.85 0.89
N ALA A 91 20.85 6.88 1.48
CA ALA A 91 22.19 6.50 1.08
C ALA A 91 22.16 5.41 0.00
N SER A 92 23.21 5.38 -0.83
CA SER A 92 23.42 4.34 -1.82
C SER A 92 24.92 4.02 -1.98
N THR A 93 25.25 2.79 -2.34
CA THR A 93 26.61 2.43 -2.76
C THR A 93 26.98 3.11 -4.10
N ARG A 94 28.25 3.04 -4.51
CA ARG A 94 28.75 3.62 -5.78
C ARG A 94 29.41 2.58 -6.68
N ARG A 95 28.66 1.52 -7.03
CA ARG A 95 28.98 0.62 -8.14
C ARG A 95 28.61 1.30 -9.46
N MET A 96 29.44 1.11 -10.49
CA MET A 96 29.23 1.68 -11.81
C MET A 96 28.46 0.69 -12.69
N CYS A 97 27.21 1.04 -13.00
CA CYS A 97 26.27 0.26 -13.82
C CYS A 97 25.47 1.21 -14.72
N PRO A 98 24.96 0.76 -15.88
CA PRO A 98 24.15 1.62 -16.76
C PRO A 98 22.83 2.06 -16.11
N ASP A 99 22.25 1.23 -15.25
CA ASP A 99 20.90 1.40 -14.71
C ASP A 99 20.79 2.33 -13.49
N ALA A 100 21.87 3.02 -13.11
CA ALA A 100 21.92 3.93 -11.95
C ALA A 100 20.89 5.08 -12.01
N ASN A 101 20.39 5.41 -13.21
CA ASN A 101 19.29 6.35 -13.41
C ASN A 101 18.00 5.86 -12.74
N LEU A 102 17.67 4.56 -12.82
CA LEU A 102 16.47 3.98 -12.20
C LEU A 102 16.54 4.06 -10.66
N GLU A 103 17.74 3.94 -10.09
CA GLU A 103 17.98 4.07 -8.65
C GLU A 103 17.80 5.51 -8.18
N THR A 104 18.20 6.47 -9.02
CA THR A 104 18.02 7.91 -8.79
C THR A 104 16.54 8.29 -8.90
N GLU A 105 15.82 7.76 -9.90
CA GLU A 105 14.36 7.87 -10.06
C GLU A 105 13.62 7.32 -8.83
N PHE A 106 13.95 6.10 -8.38
CA PHE A 106 13.31 5.48 -7.23
C PHE A 106 13.62 6.19 -5.91
N SER A 107 14.87 6.62 -5.70
CA SER A 107 15.26 7.46 -4.56
C SER A 107 14.43 8.75 -4.52
N ALA A 108 14.25 9.40 -5.67
CA ALA A 108 13.41 10.59 -5.79
C ALA A 108 11.90 10.32 -5.60
N VAL A 109 11.42 9.08 -5.79
CA VAL A 109 10.05 8.67 -5.40
C VAL A 109 9.94 8.51 -3.89
N LEU A 110 10.86 7.76 -3.26
CA LEU A 110 10.87 7.55 -1.80
C LEU A 110 11.03 8.87 -1.04
N SER A 111 11.93 9.77 -1.47
CA SER A 111 12.10 11.10 -0.88
C SER A 111 10.88 12.04 -1.03
N ARG A 112 9.87 11.65 -1.83
CA ARG A 112 8.58 12.37 -1.95
C ARG A 112 7.41 11.63 -1.31
N ALA A 113 7.62 10.44 -0.75
CA ALA A 113 6.57 9.67 -0.11
C ALA A 113 5.98 10.42 1.11
N THR A 114 4.65 10.41 1.20
CA THR A 114 3.89 10.97 2.33
C THR A 114 2.98 9.92 2.98
N HIS A 115 2.58 8.90 2.23
CA HIS A 115 1.59 7.91 2.65
C HIS A 115 1.86 6.55 2.00
N TYR A 116 1.39 5.48 2.63
CA TYR A 116 1.39 4.12 2.08
C TYR A 116 0.06 3.42 2.40
N GLU A 117 -0.37 2.56 1.48
CA GLU A 117 -1.43 1.59 1.71
C GLU A 117 -0.89 0.18 1.45
N ILE A 118 -1.44 -0.83 2.13
CA ILE A 118 -1.20 -2.23 1.83
C ILE A 118 -2.54 -2.89 1.50
N ASP A 119 -2.55 -3.72 0.46
CA ASP A 119 -3.68 -4.56 0.06
C ASP A 119 -3.19 -6.00 -0.14
N GLY A 120 -3.39 -6.85 0.88
CA GLY A 120 -2.85 -8.21 0.88
C GLY A 120 -1.33 -8.23 0.84
N ASN A 121 -0.77 -8.63 -0.31
CA ASN A 121 0.68 -8.64 -0.59
C ASN A 121 1.14 -7.48 -1.48
N ILE A 122 0.33 -6.43 -1.69
CA ILE A 122 0.67 -5.26 -2.50
C ILE A 122 0.89 -4.04 -1.59
N LEU A 123 2.06 -3.40 -1.70
CA LEU A 123 2.40 -2.13 -1.05
C LEU A 123 2.33 -1.01 -2.08
N MET A 124 1.52 0.01 -1.80
CA MET A 124 1.36 1.20 -2.66
C MET A 124 1.91 2.42 -1.93
N ILE A 125 2.83 3.15 -2.55
CA ILE A 125 3.46 4.35 -1.99
C ILE A 125 2.92 5.58 -2.72
N PHE A 126 2.50 6.59 -1.96
CA PHE A 126 1.86 7.80 -2.45
C PHE A 126 2.60 9.08 -2.05
N SER A 127 2.49 10.10 -2.89
CA SER A 127 2.90 11.48 -2.61
C SER A 127 1.71 12.40 -2.88
N ASN A 128 1.27 13.18 -1.89
CA ASN A 128 0.18 14.15 -2.01
C ASN A 128 -1.16 13.58 -2.55
N GLY A 129 -1.39 12.27 -2.40
CA GLY A 129 -2.56 11.56 -2.92
C GLY A 129 -2.37 10.88 -4.28
N GLU A 130 -1.28 11.16 -4.99
CA GLU A 130 -0.90 10.46 -6.22
C GLU A 130 -0.08 9.20 -5.92
N MET A 131 -0.38 8.09 -6.57
CA MET A 131 0.37 6.83 -6.44
C MET A 131 1.70 6.93 -7.21
N GLN A 132 2.82 6.85 -6.49
CA GLN A 132 4.17 7.00 -7.05
C GLN A 132 4.91 5.67 -7.24
N ALA A 133 4.59 4.64 -6.46
CA ALA A 133 5.14 3.29 -6.66
C ALA A 133 4.17 2.18 -6.20
N ILE A 134 4.32 1.00 -6.81
CA ILE A 134 3.70 -0.26 -6.39
C ILE A 134 4.81 -1.30 -6.22
N LEU A 135 4.87 -1.91 -5.04
CA LEU A 135 5.72 -3.04 -4.71
C LEU A 135 4.83 -4.26 -4.37
N MET A 136 5.35 -5.46 -4.57
CA MET A 136 4.66 -6.72 -4.26
C MET A 136 5.55 -7.59 -3.36
N ALA A 137 4.96 -8.18 -2.33
CA ALA A 137 5.63 -9.19 -1.51
C ALA A 137 5.47 -10.58 -2.15
N LYS A 138 6.51 -11.41 -1.97
CA LYS A 138 6.79 -12.63 -2.73
C LYS A 138 6.97 -13.83 -1.80
#